data_AF-A0A1R1Q7I6-F1
#
_entry.id   AF-A0A1R1Q7I6-F1
#
_cell.length_a   1.000
_cell.length_b   1.000
_cell.length_c   1.000
_cell.angle_alpha   90.00
_cell.angle_beta   90.00
_cell.angle_gamma   90.00
#
_symmetry.space_group_name_H-M   'P 1'
#
loop_
_entity.id
_entity.type
_entity.pdbx_description
1 polymer ?
#
loop_
_entity_poly.entity_id
_entity_poly.type
_entity_poly.pdbx_seq_one_letter_code
_entity_poly.pdbx_strand_id
1 'polypeptide(L)'
;MSSLWGKLFIRRLKNQWEKERIYLFRVFSNSGIFIIIGFLMYLYVKLLKWFDLIITSRFEFIICFSVIMGCFLTRNPLTTFLRETDIYFMLPAESELTPYFKYAFYYSLFIQALKIIVLMLILYPLFQSKTGNHILFFTTCIILLFLKYLNMNVVFYIEKKGIFFSCSVYYKYSIAESFLLSHSVIFADGWNHKLSFDNQANIYIAKRYVVYPNQQRTKATVCILYLFELVY
;
A
#
# COMPACT_ATOMS: atom_id res chain seq x y z
N MET A 1 23.80 21.52 18.30
CA MET A 1 22.35 21.81 18.22
C MET A 1 21.50 20.76 17.51
N SER A 2 21.99 20.02 16.49
CA SER A 2 21.18 19.03 15.73
C SER A 2 20.50 17.95 16.59
N SER A 3 21.09 17.58 17.73
CA SER A 3 20.51 16.63 18.68
C SER A 3 19.35 17.18 19.51
N LEU A 4 19.24 18.51 19.67
CA LEU A 4 18.17 19.14 20.47
C LEU A 4 16.81 18.93 19.81
N TRP A 5 16.73 19.16 18.50
CA TRP A 5 15.51 19.02 17.70
C TRP A 5 14.99 17.58 17.67
N GLY A 6 15.89 16.59 17.62
CA GLY A 6 15.53 15.19 17.80
C GLY A 6 14.96 14.89 19.18
N LYS A 7 15.60 15.39 20.25
CA LYS A 7 15.09 15.25 21.62
C LYS A 7 13.73 15.93 21.81
N LEU A 8 13.50 17.09 21.17
CA LEU A 8 12.21 17.79 21.19
C LEU A 8 11.11 16.96 20.51
N PHE A 9 11.39 16.38 19.34
CA PHE A 9 10.45 15.47 18.67
C PHE A 9 10.08 14.29 19.56
N ILE A 10 11.09 13.60 20.11
CA ILE A 10 10.89 12.44 20.99
C ILE A 10 10.06 12.80 22.22
N ARG A 11 10.33 13.95 22.85
CA ARG A 11 9.55 14.44 24.00
C ARG A 11 8.09 14.70 23.62
N ARG A 12 7.83 15.31 22.47
CA ARG A 12 6.46 15.56 21.98
C ARG A 12 5.73 14.27 21.65
N LEU A 13 6.41 13.34 20.98
CA LEU A 13 5.88 12.01 20.68
C LEU A 13 5.48 11.27 21.95
N LYS A 14 6.36 11.25 22.95
CA LYS A 14 6.09 10.63 24.26
C LYS A 14 4.85 11.23 24.92
N ASN A 15 4.75 12.55 24.96
CA ASN A 15 3.60 13.23 25.56
C ASN A 15 2.29 12.91 24.83
N GLN A 16 2.32 12.76 23.50
CA GLN A 16 1.12 12.33 22.76
C GLN A 16 0.77 10.88 23.08
N TRP A 17 1.75 9.99 23.08
CA TRP A 17 1.55 8.58 23.41
C TRP A 17 1.03 8.37 24.84
N GLU A 18 1.47 9.18 25.80
CA GLU A 18 0.95 9.13 27.17
C GLU A 18 -0.54 9.50 27.23
N LYS A 19 -0.95 10.53 26.48
CA LYS A 19 -2.37 10.90 26.35
C LYS A 19 -3.16 9.77 25.71
N GLU A 20 -2.73 9.31 24.54
CA GLU A 20 -3.38 8.21 23.80
C GLU A 20 -3.50 6.96 24.67
N ARG A 21 -2.45 6.59 25.41
CA ARG A 21 -2.48 5.46 26.33
C ARG A 21 -3.53 5.62 27.41
N ILE A 22 -3.65 6.80 28.03
CA ILE A 22 -4.66 7.06 29.05
C ILE A 22 -6.07 6.94 28.45
N TYR A 23 -6.30 7.48 27.24
CA TYR A 23 -7.58 7.31 26.55
C TYR A 23 -7.87 5.84 26.22
N LEU A 24 -6.90 5.12 25.67
CA LEU A 24 -7.03 3.69 25.35
C LEU A 24 -7.32 2.85 26.60
N PHE A 25 -6.63 3.10 27.72
CA PHE A 25 -6.90 2.42 28.98
C PHE A 25 -8.28 2.75 29.53
N ARG A 26 -8.70 4.02 29.46
CA ARG A 26 -10.05 4.44 29.89
C ARG A 26 -11.13 3.76 29.06
N VAL A 27 -10.91 3.67 27.76
CA VAL A 27 -11.76 2.92 26.84
C VAL A 27 -11.73 1.47 27.31
N PHE A 28 -10.59 0.76 27.30
CA PHE A 28 -10.47 -0.66 27.65
C PHE A 28 -11.01 -1.06 29.04
N SER A 29 -10.90 -0.16 30.02
CA SER A 29 -11.44 -0.36 31.36
C SER A 29 -12.97 -0.37 31.40
N ASN A 30 -13.63 0.14 30.36
CA ASN A 30 -15.07 0.04 30.20
C ASN A 30 -15.45 -1.35 29.66
N SER A 31 -16.35 -2.05 30.35
CA SER A 31 -16.74 -3.44 30.05
C SER A 31 -17.37 -3.63 28.66
N GLY A 32 -17.89 -2.56 28.05
CA GLY A 32 -18.54 -2.60 26.73
C GLY A 32 -17.64 -2.96 25.54
N ILE A 33 -16.31 -2.96 25.69
CA ILE A 33 -15.38 -3.21 24.57
C ILE A 33 -15.32 -4.65 24.14
N PHE A 34 -15.41 -5.59 25.08
CA PHE A 34 -15.43 -7.01 24.72
C PHE A 34 -16.62 -7.34 23.82
N ILE A 35 -17.76 -6.68 24.05
CA ILE A 35 -18.96 -6.80 23.21
C ILE A 35 -18.68 -6.24 21.80
N ILE A 36 -18.07 -5.05 21.71
CA ILE A 36 -17.73 -4.43 20.42
C ILE A 36 -16.74 -5.29 19.63
N ILE A 37 -15.70 -5.83 20.28
CA ILE A 37 -14.70 -6.69 19.64
C ILE A 37 -15.35 -7.98 19.15
N GLY A 38 -16.18 -8.64 19.98
CA GLY A 38 -16.92 -9.84 19.59
C GLY A 38 -17.83 -9.59 18.39
N PHE A 39 -18.54 -8.46 18.38
CA PHE A 39 -19.38 -8.04 17.26
C PHE A 39 -18.56 -7.78 15.99
N LEU A 40 -17.41 -7.09 16.10
CA LEU A 40 -16.49 -6.88 14.98
C LEU A 40 -15.98 -8.20 14.41
N MET A 41 -15.62 -9.16 15.27
CA MET A 41 -15.13 -10.47 14.85
C MET A 41 -16.23 -11.27 14.13
N TYR A 42 -17.47 -11.21 14.61
CA TYR A 42 -18.62 -11.81 13.94
C TYR A 42 -18.85 -11.18 12.55
N LEU A 43 -18.84 -9.84 12.46
CA LEU A 43 -18.97 -9.12 11.19
C LEU A 43 -17.84 -9.48 10.21
N TYR A 44 -16.61 -9.60 10.70
CA TYR A 44 -15.45 -9.98 9.91
C TYR A 44 -15.61 -11.36 9.28
N VAL A 45 -16.00 -12.38 10.05
CA VAL A 45 -16.22 -13.73 9.53
C VAL A 45 -17.35 -13.76 8.50
N LYS A 46 -18.43 -13.00 8.74
CA LYS A 46 -19.55 -12.89 7.79
C LYS A 46 -19.12 -12.21 6.50
N LEU A 47 -18.30 -11.17 6.59
CA LEU A 47 -17.74 -10.46 5.45
C LEU A 47 -16.85 -11.39 4.61
N LEU A 48 -15.95 -12.16 5.23
CA LEU A 48 -15.11 -13.12 4.51
C LEU A 48 -15.94 -14.15 3.74
N LYS A 49 -16.96 -14.73 4.37
CA LYS A 49 -17.88 -15.68 3.71
C LYS A 49 -18.61 -15.06 2.53
N TRP A 50 -19.06 -13.81 2.68
CA TRP A 50 -19.73 -13.07 1.61
C TRP A 50 -18.79 -12.79 0.43
N PHE A 51 -17.53 -12.44 0.71
CA PHE A 51 -16.49 -12.28 -0.31
C PHE A 51 -16.21 -13.59 -1.05
N ASP A 52 -16.13 -14.71 -0.35
CA ASP A 52 -15.90 -16.02 -0.98
C ASP A 52 -17.04 -16.45 -1.92
N LEU A 53 -18.29 -16.06 -1.61
CA LEU A 53 -19.46 -16.35 -2.44
C LEU A 53 -19.48 -15.52 -3.75
N ILE A 54 -19.10 -14.25 -3.68
CA ILE A 54 -19.14 -13.34 -4.84
C ILE A 54 -17.92 -13.50 -5.74
N ILE A 55 -16.75 -13.77 -5.17
CA ILE A 55 -15.49 -13.86 -5.90
C ILE A 55 -15.24 -15.33 -6.25
N THR A 56 -15.84 -15.77 -7.36
CA THR A 56 -15.68 -17.14 -7.85
C THR A 56 -14.34 -17.35 -8.54
N SER A 57 -13.77 -16.34 -9.22
CA SER A 57 -12.50 -16.47 -9.92
C SER A 57 -11.36 -15.68 -9.26
N ARG A 58 -10.13 -16.15 -9.50
CA ARG A 58 -8.91 -15.48 -9.05
C ARG A 58 -8.78 -14.08 -9.65
N PHE A 59 -9.38 -13.82 -10.81
CA PHE A 59 -9.28 -12.54 -11.50
C PHE A 59 -10.05 -11.43 -10.78
N GLU A 60 -11.29 -11.69 -10.32
CA GLU A 60 -12.04 -10.67 -9.57
C GLU A 60 -11.41 -10.38 -8.21
N PHE A 61 -10.79 -11.39 -7.58
CA PHE A 61 -10.03 -11.20 -6.34
C PHE A 61 -8.90 -10.17 -6.52
N ILE A 62 -8.11 -10.31 -7.59
CA ILE A 62 -6.98 -9.42 -7.88
C ILE A 62 -7.45 -7.98 -8.05
N ILE A 63 -8.55 -7.78 -8.78
CA ILE A 63 -9.13 -6.46 -9.00
C ILE A 63 -9.59 -5.85 -7.66
N CYS A 64 -10.40 -6.55 -6.88
CA CYS A 64 -10.86 -6.06 -5.59
C CYS A 64 -9.68 -5.75 -4.64
N PHE A 65 -8.71 -6.66 -4.57
CA PHE A 65 -7.51 -6.50 -3.74
C PHE A 65 -6.68 -5.28 -4.16
N SER A 66 -6.43 -5.11 -5.45
CA SER A 66 -5.66 -3.98 -5.98
C SER A 66 -6.34 -2.63 -5.71
N VAL A 67 -7.67 -2.54 -5.83
CA VAL A 67 -8.42 -1.31 -5.52
C VAL A 67 -8.32 -0.97 -4.03
N ILE A 68 -8.51 -1.96 -3.16
CA ILE A 68 -8.40 -1.77 -1.71
C ILE A 68 -6.98 -1.31 -1.34
N MET A 69 -5.95 -2.00 -1.82
CA MET A 69 -4.56 -1.66 -1.54
C MET A 69 -4.17 -0.30 -2.14
N GLY A 70 -4.60 0.01 -3.36
CA GLY A 70 -4.37 1.32 -3.99
C GLY A 70 -4.96 2.48 -3.17
N CYS A 71 -6.18 2.30 -2.65
CA CYS A 71 -6.81 3.30 -1.77
C CYS A 71 -6.01 3.54 -0.47
N PHE A 72 -5.38 2.49 0.08
CA PHE A 72 -4.51 2.62 1.26
C PHE A 72 -3.11 3.17 0.92
N LEU A 73 -2.56 2.85 -0.25
CA LEU A 73 -1.25 3.35 -0.68
C LEU A 73 -1.26 4.87 -0.90
N THR A 74 -2.37 5.39 -1.39
CA THR A 74 -2.54 6.80 -1.78
C THR A 74 -2.72 7.74 -0.60
N ARG A 75 -3.32 7.25 0.49
CA ARG A 75 -3.47 8.03 1.71
C ARG A 75 -2.12 8.09 2.45
N ASN A 76 -1.44 9.24 2.33
CA ASN A 76 -0.14 9.51 2.94
C ASN A 76 -0.18 10.71 3.89
N PRO A 77 -0.91 10.65 5.03
CA PRO A 77 -0.86 11.74 6.00
C PRO A 77 0.53 11.82 6.63
N LEU A 78 1.22 12.94 6.42
CA LEU A 78 2.45 13.28 7.14
C LEU A 78 2.08 13.90 8.48
N THR A 79 2.41 13.21 9.57
CA THR A 79 2.07 13.69 10.92
C THR A 79 3.24 14.49 11.49
N THR A 80 3.17 15.79 11.30
CA THR A 80 4.08 16.74 11.96
C THR A 80 3.49 17.11 13.32
N PHE A 81 4.15 16.77 14.44
CA PHE A 81 3.70 17.16 15.80
C PHE A 81 3.97 18.64 16.13
N LEU A 82 3.86 19.50 15.12
CA LEU A 82 3.94 20.94 15.25
C LEU A 82 2.57 21.46 15.72
N ARG A 83 2.59 22.38 16.68
CA ARG A 83 1.39 23.09 17.12
C ARG A 83 1.28 24.40 16.34
N GLU A 84 0.08 24.95 16.26
CA GLU A 84 -0.17 26.25 15.61
C GLU A 84 0.74 27.36 16.15
N THR A 85 1.02 27.35 17.45
CA THR A 85 1.96 28.28 18.09
C THR A 85 3.38 28.14 17.56
N ASP A 86 3.83 26.91 17.28
CA ASP A 86 5.19 26.65 16.82
C ASP A 86 5.45 27.22 15.43
N ILE A 87 4.41 27.37 14.60
CA ILE A 87 4.54 27.92 13.25
C ILE A 87 5.16 29.32 13.33
N TYR A 88 4.66 30.19 14.22
CA TYR A 88 5.18 31.55 14.35
C TYR A 88 6.56 31.60 15.01
N PHE A 89 6.79 30.76 16.03
CA PHE A 89 8.06 30.78 16.78
C PHE A 89 9.22 30.11 16.06
N MET A 90 8.93 29.19 15.13
CA MET A 90 9.96 28.40 14.46
C MET A 90 10.41 28.97 13.11
N LEU A 91 9.75 30.01 12.57
CA LEU A 91 10.17 30.68 11.33
C LEU A 91 11.65 31.11 11.35
N PRO A 92 12.17 31.75 12.42
CA PRO A 92 13.58 32.16 12.44
C PRO A 92 14.57 30.98 12.49
N ALA A 93 14.10 29.80 12.87
CA ALA A 93 14.90 28.60 13.07
C ALA A 93 14.63 27.50 12.02
N GLU A 94 14.03 27.85 10.87
CA GLU A 94 13.66 26.90 9.83
C GLU A 94 14.85 26.06 9.32
N SER A 95 16.02 26.68 9.18
CA SER A 95 17.25 26.00 8.76
C SER A 95 17.69 24.89 9.75
N GLU A 96 17.37 25.05 11.03
CA GLU A 96 17.74 24.09 12.07
C GLU A 96 16.71 22.98 12.29
N LEU A 97 15.50 23.09 11.72
CA LEU A 97 14.42 22.11 11.86
C LEU A 97 14.57 20.87 10.97
N THR A 98 15.56 20.84 10.08
CA THR A 98 15.81 19.70 9.19
C THR A 98 15.88 18.34 9.90
N PRO A 99 16.59 18.15 11.05
CA PRO A 99 16.53 16.92 11.83
C PRO A 99 15.12 16.60 12.36
N TYR A 100 14.34 17.60 12.79
CA TYR A 100 12.98 17.38 13.31
C TYR A 100 12.06 16.77 12.25
N PHE A 101 12.07 17.32 11.03
CA PHE A 101 11.26 16.80 9.93
C PHE A 101 11.68 15.41 9.47
N LYS A 102 12.98 15.06 9.56
CA LYS A 102 13.44 13.69 9.32
C LYS A 102 12.82 12.70 10.30
N TYR A 103 12.80 13.02 11.60
CA TYR A 103 12.15 12.16 12.60
C TYR A 103 10.65 12.04 12.37
N ALA A 104 9.97 13.15 12.03
CA ALA A 104 8.56 13.15 11.68
C ALA A 104 8.25 12.26 10.47
N PHE A 105 9.12 12.30 9.45
CA PHE A 105 9.03 11.46 8.27
C PHE A 105 9.16 9.98 8.63
N TYR A 106 10.22 9.56 9.32
CA TYR A 106 10.42 8.14 9.68
C TYR A 106 9.31 7.61 10.58
N TYR A 107 8.82 8.44 11.52
CA TYR A 107 7.68 8.07 12.36
C TYR A 107 6.41 7.86 11.54
N SER A 108 6.09 8.81 10.66
CA SER A 108 4.91 8.73 9.80
C SER A 108 5.02 7.50 8.88
N LEU A 109 6.20 7.22 8.35
CA LEU A 109 6.49 6.05 7.51
C LEU A 109 6.26 4.75 8.26
N PHE A 110 6.75 4.66 9.49
CA PHE A 110 6.55 3.48 10.34
C PHE A 110 5.05 3.23 10.61
N ILE A 111 4.29 4.26 10.97
CA ILE A 111 2.84 4.14 11.22
C ILE A 111 2.09 3.75 9.95
N GLN A 112 2.45 4.31 8.79
CA GLN A 112 1.83 3.96 7.51
C GLN A 112 2.17 2.54 7.06
N ALA A 113 3.42 2.10 7.25
CA ALA A 113 3.84 0.72 7.00
C ALA A 113 3.08 -0.27 7.90
N LEU A 114 2.94 0.05 9.19
CA LEU A 114 2.18 -0.77 10.14
C LEU A 114 0.71 -0.92 9.70
N LYS A 115 0.07 0.14 9.18
CA LYS A 115 -1.29 0.05 8.63
C LYS A 115 -1.40 -0.91 7.45
N ILE A 116 -0.43 -0.91 6.54
CA ILE A 116 -0.40 -1.85 5.40
C ILE A 116 -0.22 -3.28 5.90
N ILE A 117 0.68 -3.50 6.85
CA ILE A 117 0.94 -4.83 7.42
C ILE A 117 -0.32 -5.36 8.12
N VAL A 118 -0.99 -4.54 8.93
CA VAL A 118 -2.24 -4.93 9.60
C VAL A 118 -3.33 -5.24 8.58
N LEU A 119 -3.49 -4.43 7.54
CA LEU A 119 -4.46 -4.67 6.47
C LEU A 119 -4.16 -5.99 5.73
N MET A 120 -2.88 -6.24 5.42
CA MET A 120 -2.43 -7.49 4.81
C MET A 120 -2.73 -8.70 5.69
N LEU A 121 -2.52 -8.60 7.00
CA LEU A 121 -2.81 -9.68 7.94
C LEU A 121 -4.31 -9.98 8.02
N ILE A 122 -5.15 -8.94 7.96
CA ILE A 122 -6.62 -9.09 7.90
C ILE A 122 -7.04 -9.76 6.58
N LEU A 123 -6.40 -9.44 5.46
CA LEU A 123 -6.72 -10.04 4.15
C LEU A 123 -6.02 -11.38 3.90
N TYR A 124 -5.09 -11.77 4.76
CA TYR A 124 -4.31 -13.02 4.64
C TYR A 124 -5.16 -14.29 4.44
N PRO A 125 -6.21 -14.59 5.25
CA PRO A 125 -6.98 -15.82 5.05
C PRO A 125 -7.69 -15.85 3.69
N LEU A 126 -8.11 -14.69 3.18
CA LEU A 126 -8.72 -14.56 1.87
C LEU A 126 -7.69 -14.79 0.75
N PHE A 127 -6.48 -14.24 0.91
CA PHE A 127 -5.37 -14.46 -0.01
C PHE A 127 -4.98 -15.94 -0.09
N GLN A 128 -4.93 -16.62 1.06
CA GLN A 128 -4.63 -18.04 1.15
C GLN A 128 -5.71 -18.90 0.47
N SER A 129 -6.99 -18.58 0.67
CA SER A 129 -8.12 -19.28 0.04
C SER A 129 -8.06 -19.23 -1.49
N LYS A 130 -7.66 -18.09 -2.08
CA LYS A 130 -7.69 -17.89 -3.55
C LYS A 130 -6.39 -18.23 -4.26
N THR A 131 -5.24 -18.04 -3.63
CA THR A 131 -3.93 -18.23 -4.29
C THR A 131 -3.11 -19.36 -3.70
N GLY A 132 -3.31 -19.72 -2.43
CA GLY A 132 -2.62 -20.83 -1.76
C GLY A 132 -1.11 -20.64 -1.54
N ASN A 133 -0.50 -19.56 -2.05
CA ASN A 133 0.94 -19.35 -2.05
C ASN A 133 1.38 -18.30 -1.02
N HIS A 134 2.04 -18.74 0.05
CA HIS A 134 2.60 -17.88 1.09
C HIS A 134 3.73 -16.98 0.58
N ILE A 135 4.53 -17.45 -0.38
CA ILE A 135 5.67 -16.69 -0.93
C ILE A 135 5.14 -15.48 -1.71
N LEU A 136 4.04 -15.66 -2.46
CA LEU A 136 3.38 -14.57 -3.16
C LEU A 136 2.84 -13.51 -2.19
N PHE A 137 2.34 -13.93 -1.02
CA PHE A 137 1.88 -12.99 0.01
C PHE A 137 3.04 -12.14 0.57
N PHE A 138 4.17 -12.76 0.91
CA PHE A 138 5.30 -12.02 1.45
C PHE A 138 5.95 -11.10 0.40
N THR A 139 6.10 -11.56 -0.85
CA THR A 139 6.63 -10.73 -1.94
C THR A 139 5.72 -9.54 -2.23
N THR A 140 4.40 -9.74 -2.32
CA THR A 140 3.45 -8.63 -2.47
C THR A 140 3.47 -7.66 -1.30
N CYS A 141 3.60 -8.15 -0.06
CA CYS A 141 3.80 -7.30 1.12
C CYS A 141 5.05 -6.41 1.00
N ILE A 142 6.19 -7.00 0.64
CA ILE A 142 7.47 -6.28 0.51
C ILE A 142 7.37 -5.20 -0.58
N ILE A 143 6.80 -5.56 -1.74
CA ILE A 143 6.63 -4.64 -2.86
C ILE A 143 5.73 -3.46 -2.47
N LEU A 144 4.63 -3.71 -1.76
CA LEU A 144 3.72 -2.64 -1.33
C LEU A 144 4.35 -1.72 -0.27
N LEU A 145 5.16 -2.26 0.64
CA LEU A 145 5.93 -1.45 1.59
C LEU A 145 6.96 -0.57 0.89
N PHE A 146 7.65 -1.11 -0.12
CA PHE A 146 8.60 -0.37 -0.93
C PHE A 146 7.92 0.75 -1.73
N LEU A 147 6.79 0.46 -2.37
CA LEU A 147 5.99 1.47 -3.07
C LEU A 147 5.47 2.56 -2.14
N LYS A 148 5.06 2.19 -0.93
CA LYS A 148 4.65 3.16 0.10
C LYS A 148 5.80 4.09 0.47
N TYR A 149 7.00 3.53 0.64
CA TYR A 149 8.20 4.31 0.92
C TYR A 149 8.49 5.34 -0.18
N LEU A 150 8.46 4.93 -1.45
CA LEU A 150 8.63 5.84 -2.59
C LEU A 150 7.56 6.94 -2.63
N ASN A 151 6.29 6.55 -2.50
CA ASN A 151 5.18 7.51 -2.46
C ASN A 151 5.37 8.56 -1.36
N MET A 152 5.80 8.12 -0.18
CA MET A 152 6.00 9.02 0.95
C MET A 152 7.18 9.98 0.75
N ASN A 153 8.28 9.51 0.15
CA ASN A 153 9.42 10.36 -0.21
C ASN A 153 9.00 11.49 -1.17
N VAL A 154 8.18 11.16 -2.17
CA VAL A 154 7.65 12.13 -3.13
C VAL A 154 6.80 13.17 -2.42
N VAL A 155 5.85 12.75 -1.57
CA VAL A 155 5.00 13.68 -0.79
C VAL A 155 5.85 14.59 0.09
N PHE A 156 6.84 14.04 0.79
CA PHE A 156 7.74 14.82 1.64
C PHE A 156 8.54 15.86 0.85
N TYR A 157 9.02 15.51 -0.35
CA TYR A 157 9.72 16.43 -1.22
C TYR A 157 8.83 17.58 -1.72
N ILE A 158 7.56 17.28 -2.02
CA ILE A 158 6.56 18.28 -2.45
C ILE A 158 6.24 19.24 -1.30
N GLU A 159 5.97 18.72 -0.11
CA GLU A 159 5.67 19.54 1.08
C GLU A 159 6.84 20.47 1.42
N LYS A 160 8.08 19.98 1.35
CA LYS A 160 9.27 20.79 1.58
C LYS A 160 9.40 21.98 0.60
N LYS A 161 8.90 21.84 -0.63
CA LYS A 161 8.96 22.89 -1.65
C LYS A 161 7.76 23.85 -1.64
N GLY A 162 6.73 23.60 -0.82
CA GLY A 162 5.55 24.45 -0.73
C GLY A 162 4.67 24.48 -2.00
N ILE A 163 4.82 23.52 -2.91
CA ILE A 163 4.08 23.49 -4.18
C ILE A 163 2.70 22.84 -3.94
N PHE A 164 1.73 23.65 -3.51
CA PHE A 164 0.40 23.16 -3.11
C PHE A 164 -0.46 22.64 -4.28
N PHE A 165 -0.30 23.22 -5.48
CA PHE A 165 -1.18 22.96 -6.64
C PHE A 165 -0.97 21.59 -7.31
N SER A 166 0.17 20.93 -7.11
CA SER A 166 0.49 19.67 -7.80
C SER A 166 -0.06 18.42 -7.08
N CYS A 167 -0.51 18.53 -5.82
CA CYS A 167 -0.89 17.39 -4.97
C CYS A 167 -2.06 16.56 -5.56
N SER A 168 -3.00 17.20 -6.28
CA SER A 168 -4.12 16.50 -6.94
C SER A 168 -3.70 15.73 -8.20
N VAL A 169 -2.60 16.10 -8.84
CA VAL A 169 -2.07 15.38 -10.00
C VAL A 169 -1.28 14.15 -9.52
N TYR A 170 -0.48 14.30 -8.46
CA TYR A 170 0.28 13.22 -7.85
C TYR A 170 -0.60 12.10 -7.26
N TYR A 171 -1.76 12.43 -6.68
CA TYR A 171 -2.67 11.39 -6.16
C TYR A 171 -3.15 10.45 -7.28
N LYS A 172 -3.40 10.97 -8.50
CA LYS A 172 -3.87 10.19 -9.65
C LYS A 172 -2.78 9.27 -10.20
N TYR A 173 -1.55 9.76 -10.31
CA TYR A 173 -0.41 8.95 -10.77
C TYR A 173 -0.06 7.83 -9.78
N SER A 174 -0.08 8.13 -8.47
CA SER A 174 0.18 7.13 -7.44
C SER A 174 -0.87 5.99 -7.44
N ILE A 175 -2.16 6.30 -7.67
CA ILE A 175 -3.21 5.27 -7.86
C ILE A 175 -2.89 4.39 -9.07
N ALA A 176 -2.61 5.00 -10.22
CA ALA A 176 -2.39 4.28 -11.48
C ALA A 176 -1.18 3.35 -11.40
N GLU A 177 -0.09 3.80 -10.81
CA GLU A 177 1.15 3.04 -10.68
C GLU A 177 1.01 1.87 -9.69
N SER A 178 0.30 2.10 -8.56
CA SER A 178 -0.03 1.06 -7.58
C SER A 178 -0.95 -0.02 -8.17
N PHE A 179 -1.88 0.38 -9.03
CA PHE A 179 -2.81 -0.52 -9.71
C PHE A 179 -2.09 -1.38 -10.76
N LEU A 180 -1.20 -0.78 -11.56
CA LEU A 180 -0.44 -1.50 -12.60
C LEU A 180 0.57 -2.51 -12.00
N LEU A 181 1.25 -2.15 -10.92
CA LEU A 181 2.26 -3.03 -10.28
C LEU A 181 1.64 -4.16 -9.47
N SER A 182 0.49 -3.94 -8.82
CA SER A 182 -0.22 -5.03 -8.14
C SER A 182 -0.81 -6.03 -9.15
N HIS A 183 -1.25 -5.56 -10.32
CA HIS A 183 -1.67 -6.45 -11.40
C HIS A 183 -0.49 -7.24 -11.98
N SER A 184 0.65 -6.61 -12.29
CA SER A 184 1.78 -7.33 -12.93
C SER A 184 2.34 -8.46 -12.05
N VAL A 185 2.52 -8.23 -10.74
CA VAL A 185 3.08 -9.22 -9.82
C VAL A 185 2.16 -10.43 -9.66
N ILE A 186 0.85 -10.22 -9.57
CA ILE A 186 -0.10 -11.32 -9.36
C ILE A 186 -0.46 -12.03 -10.69
N PHE A 187 -0.38 -11.32 -11.82
CA PHE A 187 -0.69 -11.85 -13.16
C PHE A 187 0.48 -12.64 -13.78
N ALA A 188 1.74 -12.31 -13.45
CA ALA A 188 2.92 -13.07 -13.87
C ALA A 188 2.88 -14.54 -13.40
N ASP A 189 2.39 -14.78 -12.19
CA ASP A 189 2.21 -16.14 -11.64
C ASP A 189 0.99 -16.89 -12.20
N GLY A 190 -0.01 -16.16 -12.72
CA GLY A 190 -1.20 -16.76 -13.33
C GLY A 190 -0.91 -17.46 -14.67
N TRP A 191 0.08 -16.97 -15.41
CA TRP A 191 0.52 -17.58 -16.68
C TRP A 191 1.34 -18.86 -16.47
N ASN A 192 2.21 -18.89 -15.45
CA ASN A 192 3.07 -20.04 -15.17
C ASN A 192 2.27 -21.30 -14.80
N HIS A 193 1.17 -21.16 -14.06
CA HIS A 193 0.33 -22.31 -13.68
C HIS A 193 -0.58 -22.80 -14.82
N LYS A 194 -0.91 -21.92 -15.78
CA LYS A 194 -1.75 -22.27 -16.94
C LYS A 194 -0.96 -22.97 -18.05
N LEU A 195 0.32 -22.62 -18.22
CA LEU A 195 1.26 -23.30 -19.13
C LEU A 195 1.57 -24.76 -18.72
N SER A 196 1.47 -25.11 -17.44
CA SER A 196 1.69 -26.48 -16.94
C SER A 196 0.55 -27.45 -17.33
N PHE A 197 -0.71 -27.00 -17.24
CA PHE A 197 -1.88 -27.82 -17.61
C PHE A 197 -2.10 -27.92 -19.12
N ASP A 198 -1.56 -26.96 -19.88
CA ASP A 198 -1.76 -26.88 -21.33
C ASP A 198 -0.80 -27.78 -22.13
N ASN A 199 0.30 -28.28 -21.54
CA ASN A 199 1.29 -29.07 -22.28
C ASN A 199 0.79 -30.44 -22.76
N GLN A 200 -0.26 -31.01 -22.16
CA GLN A 200 -0.87 -32.26 -22.65
C GLN A 200 -2.02 -32.02 -23.64
N ALA A 201 -2.70 -30.86 -23.58
CA ALA A 201 -3.79 -30.52 -24.49
C ALA A 201 -3.32 -29.82 -25.78
N ASN A 202 -2.22 -29.06 -25.72
CA ASN A 202 -1.77 -28.22 -26.83
C ASN A 202 -1.08 -28.96 -27.98
N ILE A 203 -0.64 -30.22 -27.79
CA ILE A 203 -0.10 -31.02 -28.91
C ILE A 203 -1.20 -31.36 -29.92
N TYR A 204 -2.45 -31.52 -29.48
CA TYR A 204 -3.58 -31.82 -30.37
C TYR A 204 -4.19 -30.57 -31.02
N ILE A 205 -4.09 -29.41 -30.37
CA ILE A 205 -4.67 -28.15 -30.85
C ILE A 205 -3.69 -27.40 -31.77
N ALA A 206 -2.37 -27.47 -31.53
CA ALA A 206 -1.36 -26.79 -32.32
C ALA A 206 -1.32 -27.24 -33.80
N LYS A 207 -1.79 -28.46 -34.12
CA LYS A 207 -1.85 -28.94 -35.51
C LYS A 207 -2.97 -28.29 -36.33
N ARG A 208 -3.91 -27.58 -35.70
CA ARG A 208 -5.12 -27.04 -36.35
C ARG A 208 -5.07 -25.54 -36.68
N TYR A 209 -4.08 -24.80 -36.17
CA TYR A 209 -4.00 -23.33 -36.33
C TYR A 209 -2.95 -22.84 -37.35
N VAL A 210 -2.37 -23.72 -38.18
CA VAL A 210 -1.35 -23.34 -39.19
C VAL A 210 -1.97 -22.66 -40.44
N VAL A 211 -3.28 -22.44 -40.48
CA VAL A 211 -3.96 -21.83 -41.63
C VAL A 211 -4.59 -20.51 -41.21
N TYR A 212 -4.09 -19.40 -41.79
CA TYR A 212 -4.56 -18.00 -41.85
C TYR A 212 -3.63 -16.95 -41.22
N PRO A 213 -2.81 -16.25 -42.04
CA PRO A 213 -2.09 -15.05 -41.66
C PRO A 213 -2.82 -13.79 -42.18
N ASN A 214 -3.29 -12.91 -41.29
CA ASN A 214 -3.30 -11.44 -41.44
C ASN A 214 -4.30 -10.77 -40.49
N GLN A 215 -3.80 -10.02 -39.51
CA GLN A 215 -4.16 -8.60 -39.37
C GLN A 215 -3.23 -7.89 -38.37
N GLN A 216 -2.40 -6.99 -38.88
CA GLN A 216 -1.67 -6.01 -38.11
C GLN A 216 -2.64 -4.94 -37.55
N ARG A 217 -2.68 -4.80 -36.22
CA ARG A 217 -2.98 -3.60 -35.40
C ARG A 217 -3.15 -4.13 -33.97
N THR A 218 -2.26 -3.88 -33.02
CA THR A 218 -1.91 -2.55 -32.51
C THR A 218 -0.54 -2.62 -31.81
N LYS A 219 0.44 -1.96 -32.42
CA LYS A 219 1.80 -1.74 -31.89
C LYS A 219 1.82 -0.63 -30.83
N ALA A 220 1.04 -0.77 -29.76
CA ALA A 220 1.05 0.19 -28.64
C ALA A 220 1.62 -0.41 -27.35
N THR A 221 1.68 -1.74 -27.23
CA THR A 221 2.15 -2.44 -26.03
C THR A 221 3.68 -2.57 -25.96
N VAL A 222 4.39 -2.24 -27.05
CA VAL A 222 5.86 -2.40 -27.14
C VAL A 222 6.61 -1.16 -26.63
N CYS A 223 5.96 0.00 -26.46
CA CYS A 223 6.65 1.21 -26.00
C CYS A 223 6.86 1.28 -24.47
N ILE A 224 6.12 0.52 -23.67
CA ILE A 224 6.29 0.53 -22.20
C ILE A 224 7.42 -0.42 -21.75
N LEU A 225 7.77 -1.41 -22.56
CA LEU A 225 8.91 -2.30 -22.33
C LEU A 225 10.27 -1.60 -22.53
N TYR A 226 10.35 -0.56 -23.37
CA TYR A 226 11.60 0.16 -23.60
C TYR A 226 12.03 1.11 -22.46
N LEU A 227 11.11 1.51 -21.57
CA LEU A 227 11.49 2.28 -20.37
C LEU A 227 12.11 1.39 -19.28
N PHE A 228 11.98 0.06 -19.39
CA PHE A 228 12.56 -0.91 -18.46
C PHE A 228 14.02 -1.29 -18.80
N GLU A 229 14.50 -0.96 -20.00
CA GLU A 229 15.90 -1.15 -20.42
C GLU A 229 16.82 0.08 -20.16
N LEU A 230 16.27 1.21 -19.71
CA LEU A 230 17.06 2.42 -19.43
C LEU A 230 17.49 2.59 -17.97
N VAL A 231 17.11 1.64 -17.10
CA VAL A 231 17.45 1.63 -15.65
C VAL A 231 18.18 0.35 -15.23
N TYR A 232 18.52 -0.54 -16.18
CA TYR A 232 19.44 -1.65 -16.00
C TYR A 232 20.65 -1.51 -16.92
#